data_AF-Q0N4D8-F1
#
_entry.id   AF-Q0N4D8-F1
#
_cell.length_a   1.000
_cell.length_b   1.000
_cell.length_c   1.000
_cell.angle_alpha   90.00
_cell.angle_beta   90.00
_cell.angle_gamma   90.00
#
_symmetry.space_group_name_H-M   'P 1'
#
loop_
_entity.id
_entity.type
_entity.pdbx_description
1 polymer ?
#
loop_
_entity_poly.entity_id
_entity_poly.type
_entity_poly.pdbx_seq_one_letter_code
_entity_poly.pdbx_strand_id
1 'polypeptide(L)' 'GVKDKKINFTPNPFCEKVYQTINKFPPSDRILGLSKQIGWTTREVERWFRHRRMQSKPSL' A
#
# COMPACT_ATOMS: atom_id res chain seq x y z
N GLY A 1 24.03 -10.48 5.73
CA GLY A 1 23.04 -10.95 4.76
C GLY A 1 21.73 -10.22 4.99
N VAL A 2 21.51 -9.11 4.30
CA VAL A 2 20.21 -8.45 4.31
C VAL A 2 19.32 -9.24 3.35
N LYS A 3 18.32 -9.94 3.89
CA LYS A 3 17.32 -10.61 3.07
C LYS A 3 16.53 -9.49 2.40
N ASP A 4 16.81 -9.21 1.15
CA ASP A 4 15.96 -8.44 0.28
C ASP A 4 14.60 -9.15 0.23
N LYS A 5 13.72 -8.79 1.17
CA LYS A 5 12.30 -9.12 1.10
C LYS A 5 11.83 -8.47 -0.19
N LYS A 6 11.84 -9.26 -1.27
CA LYS A 6 11.20 -8.97 -2.55
C LYS A 6 9.85 -8.36 -2.17
N ILE A 7 9.69 -7.07 -2.40
CA ILE A 7 8.43 -6.36 -2.15
C ILE A 7 7.51 -6.84 -3.25
N ASN A 8 7.04 -8.08 -3.13
CA ASN A 8 5.99 -8.58 -3.96
C ASN A 8 4.82 -7.63 -3.70
N PHE A 9 4.32 -7.01 -4.75
CA PHE A 9 3.05 -6.30 -4.68
C PHE A 9 2.02 -7.33 -4.25
N THR A 10 1.74 -7.40 -2.94
CA THR A 10 0.71 -8.29 -2.42
C THR A 10 -0.62 -7.60 -2.72
N PRO A 11 -1.46 -8.16 -3.61
CA PRO A 11 -2.80 -7.61 -3.83
C PRO A 11 -3.54 -7.69 -2.49
N ASN A 12 -3.89 -6.52 -1.93
CA ASN A 12 -4.61 -6.43 -0.68
C ASN A 12 -5.96 -5.75 -0.95
N PRO A 13 -7.08 -6.48 -0.85
CA PRO A 13 -8.40 -5.95 -1.19
C PRO A 13 -8.81 -4.76 -0.31
N PHE A 14 -8.32 -4.67 0.93
CA PHE A 14 -8.59 -3.53 1.80
C PHE A 14 -7.84 -2.27 1.35
N CYS A 15 -6.54 -2.39 1.04
CA CYS A 15 -5.77 -1.27 0.50
C CYS A 15 -6.31 -0.82 -0.86
N GLU A 16 -6.70 -1.77 -1.72
CA GLU A 16 -7.32 -1.51 -3.02
C GLU A 16 -8.66 -0.77 -2.88
N LYS A 17 -9.52 -1.21 -1.95
CA LYS A 17 -10.78 -0.52 -1.65
C LYS A 17 -10.52 0.92 -1.21
N VAL A 18 -9.62 1.16 -0.26
CA VAL A 18 -9.27 2.53 0.18
C VAL A 18 -8.72 3.37 -0.98
N TYR A 19 -7.87 2.79 -1.82
CA TYR A 19 -7.31 3.47 -2.99
C TYR A 19 -8.38 3.91 -4.00
N GLN A 20 -9.38 3.05 -4.25
CA GLN A 20 -10.44 3.31 -5.23
C GLN A 20 -11.57 4.19 -4.67
N THR A 21 -11.95 4.02 -3.41
CA THR A 21 -13.16 4.64 -2.85
C THR A 21 -12.91 5.83 -1.93
N ILE A 22 -11.71 5.96 -1.36
CA ILE A 22 -11.42 6.99 -0.35
C ILE A 22 -10.39 7.99 -0.86
N ASN A 23 -9.14 7.55 -1.04
CA ASN A 23 -8.05 8.44 -1.44
C ASN A 23 -6.86 7.65 -1.99
N LYS A 24 -6.30 8.13 -3.11
CA LYS A 24 -5.06 7.59 -3.71
C LYS A 24 -3.81 7.91 -2.87
N PHE A 25 -3.89 8.90 -1.98
CA PHE A 25 -2.86 9.35 -1.05
C PHE A 25 -3.46 9.46 0.37
N PRO A 26 -3.67 8.33 1.07
CA PRO A 26 -4.24 8.36 2.40
C PRO A 26 -3.31 9.09 3.39
N PRO A 27 -3.86 9.89 4.33
CA PRO A 27 -3.08 10.51 5.41
C PRO A 27 -2.59 9.47 6.43
N SER A 28 -1.61 9.85 7.26
CA SER A 28 -0.96 8.95 8.23
C SER A 28 -1.93 8.23 9.17
N ASP A 29 -3.00 8.89 9.60
CA ASP A 29 -4.04 8.30 10.45
C ASP A 29 -4.75 7.12 9.76
N ARG A 30 -5.11 7.27 8.48
CA ARG A 30 -5.70 6.21 7.66
C ARG A 30 -4.71 5.07 7.43
N ILE A 31 -3.43 5.38 7.22
CA ILE A 31 -2.37 4.38 7.05
C ILE A 31 -2.21 3.56 8.33
N LEU A 32 -2.26 4.20 9.50
CA LEU A 32 -2.22 3.53 10.80
C LEU A 32 -3.44 2.61 11.00
N GLY A 33 -4.65 3.08 10.66
CA GLY A 33 -5.85 2.27 10.73
C GLY A 33 -5.77 1.02 9.83
N LEU A 34 -5.33 1.19 8.57
CA LEU A 34 -5.13 0.09 7.63
C LEU A 34 -4.08 -0.90 8.13
N SER A 35 -2.95 -0.39 8.62
CA SER A 35 -1.86 -1.19 9.20
C SER A 35 -2.37 -2.12 10.30
N LYS A 36 -3.17 -1.60 11.24
CA LYS A 36 -3.80 -2.40 12.30
C LYS A 36 -4.80 -3.43 11.77
N GLN A 37 -5.60 -3.05 10.77
CA GLN A 37 -6.67 -3.91 10.24
C GLN A 37 -6.13 -5.13 9.47
N ILE A 38 -5.04 -4.96 8.72
CA ILE A 38 -4.47 -6.02 7.87
C ILE A 38 -3.19 -6.64 8.45
N GLY A 39 -2.76 -6.19 9.63
CA GLY A 39 -1.56 -6.68 10.32
C GLY A 39 -0.24 -6.28 9.63
N TRP A 40 -0.23 -5.21 8.84
CA TRP A 40 0.98 -4.69 8.18
C TRP A 40 1.60 -3.56 8.99
N THR A 41 2.87 -3.27 8.74
CA THR A 41 3.49 -2.01 9.21
C THR A 41 2.97 -0.83 8.40
N THR A 42 2.95 0.37 9.00
CA THR A 42 2.60 1.62 8.28
C THR A 42 3.44 1.80 7.02
N ARG A 43 4.73 1.44 7.08
CA ARG A 43 5.68 1.51 5.96
C ARG A 43 5.38 0.54 4.83
N GLU A 44 4.85 -0.65 5.13
CA GLU A 44 4.36 -1.60 4.12
C GLU A 44 3.11 -1.07 3.40
N VAL A 45 2.18 -0.48 4.16
CA VAL A 45 0.99 0.17 3.61
C VAL A 45 1.39 1.33 2.68
N GLU A 46 2.28 2.23 3.11
CA GLU A 46 2.81 3.33 2.29
C GLU A 46 3.45 2.84 0.98
N ARG A 47 4.30 1.80 1.08
CA ARG A 47 4.94 1.17 -0.08
C ARG A 47 3.92 0.57 -1.04
N TRP A 48 2.84 -0.02 -0.53
CA TRP A 48 1.76 -0.55 -1.34
C TRP A 48 1.06 0.56 -2.12
N PHE A 49 0.67 1.65 -1.47
CA PHE A 49 0.03 2.79 -2.13
C PHE A 49 0.95 3.41 -3.18
N ARG A 50 2.25 3.52 -2.89
CA ARG A 50 3.24 4.00 -3.87
C ARG A 50 3.32 3.09 -5.10
N HIS A 51 3.46 1.78 -4.92
CA HIS A 51 3.49 0.82 -6.02
C HIS A 51 2.19 0.81 -6.82
N ARG A 52 1.03 0.88 -6.16
CA ARG A 52 -0.28 0.90 -6.83
C ARG A 52 -0.45 2.12 -7.73
N ARG A 53 -0.02 3.29 -7.27
CA ARG A 53 0.02 4.52 -8.09
C ARG A 53 0.98 4.37 -9.28
N MET A 54 2.13 3.75 -9.06
CA MET A 54 3.12 3.50 -10.11
C MET A 54 2.58 2.53 -11.17
N GLN A 55 1.83 1.49 -10.79
CA GLN A 55 1.14 0.61 -11.74
C GLN A 55 -0.03 1.29 -12.47
N SER A 56 -0.70 2.25 -11.82
CA SER A 56 -1.81 2.99 -12.47
C SER A 56 -1.35 3.96 -13.56
N LYS A 57 -0.06 4.33 -13.54
CA LYS A 57 0.58 5.01 -14.66
C LYS A 57 1.20 3.92 -15.51
N PRO A 58 0.73 3.64 -16.74
CA PRO A 58 1.51 2.81 -17.62
C PRO A 58 2.87 3.51 -17.78
N SER A 59 3.95 2.88 -17.32
CA SER A 59 5.27 3.32 -17.74
C SER A 59 5.35 2.97 -19.22
N LEU A 60 5.23 3.99 -20.07
CA LEU A 60 5.63 3.92 -21.47
C LEU A 60 7.08 3.43 -21.57
#